data_AF-A0A2N2SVT4-F1
#
_entry.id   AF-A0A2N2SVT4-F1
#
_cell.length_a   1.000
_cell.length_b   1.000
_cell.length_c   1.000
_cell.angle_alpha   90.00
_cell.angle_beta   90.00
_cell.angle_gamma   90.00
#
_symmetry.space_group_name_H-M   'P 1'
#
loop_
_entity.id
_entity.type
_entity.pdbx_description
1 polymer ?
#
loop_
_entity_poly.entity_id
_entity_poly.type
_entity_poly.pdbx_seq_one_letter_code
_entity_poly.pdbx_strand_id
1 'polypeptide(L)'
;MDLRKLKKLIDLVEASGIAELEITEGEEKVRIAKSIAGAPMMMHAPQMMHAPAPAAAPIVAAPVEDAVPEGHIVRSPMVGTFYRAP
;
A
#
# COMPACT_ATOMS: atom_id res chain seq x y z
N MET A 1 -23.15 -13.94 -21.36
CA MET A 1 -24.07 -13.04 -20.63
C MET A 1 -25.00 -12.24 -21.56
N ASP A 2 -26.25 -11.92 -21.16
CA ASP A 2 -27.21 -11.11 -21.94
C ASP A 2 -27.08 -9.58 -21.68
N LEU A 3 -27.20 -8.73 -22.71
CA LEU A 3 -27.21 -7.25 -22.56
C LEU A 3 -28.24 -6.73 -21.54
N ARG A 4 -29.38 -7.43 -21.40
CA ARG A 4 -30.44 -7.05 -20.45
C ARG A 4 -30.03 -7.23 -18.99
N LYS A 5 -29.15 -8.20 -18.68
CA LYS A 5 -28.64 -8.44 -17.33
C LYS A 5 -27.54 -7.44 -16.99
N LEU A 6 -26.70 -7.08 -17.96
CA LEU A 6 -25.64 -6.07 -17.80
C LEU A 6 -26.21 -4.70 -17.42
N LYS A 7 -27.30 -4.25 -18.07
CA LYS A 7 -27.95 -2.98 -17.74
C LYS A 7 -28.45 -2.93 -16.30
N LYS A 8 -29.13 -3.99 -15.83
CA LYS A 8 -29.61 -4.07 -14.45
C LYS A 8 -28.48 -4.08 -13.42
N LEU A 9 -27.35 -4.70 -13.74
CA LEU A 9 -26.15 -4.68 -12.91
C LEU A 9 -25.55 -3.27 -12.82
N ILE A 10 -25.47 -2.55 -13.94
CA ILE A 10 -25.02 -1.15 -13.97
C ILE A 10 -25.95 -0.27 -13.14
N ASP A 11 -27.27 -0.38 -13.32
CA ASP A 11 -28.27 0.39 -12.56
C ASP A 11 -28.15 0.12 -11.04
N LEU A 12 -27.86 -1.13 -10.65
CA LEU A 12 -27.68 -1.54 -9.26
C LEU A 12 -26.32 -1.08 -8.67
N VAL A 13 -25.25 -1.10 -9.46
CA VAL A 13 -23.94 -0.55 -9.09
C VAL A 13 -24.03 0.97 -8.90
N GLU A 14 -24.80 1.66 -9.74
CA GLU A 14 -25.01 3.10 -9.62
C GLU A 14 -25.76 3.47 -8.34
N ALA A 15 -26.84 2.73 -8.01
CA ALA A 15 -27.62 2.95 -6.79
C ALA A 15 -26.88 2.58 -5.49
N SER A 16 -25.99 1.58 -5.54
CA SER A 16 -25.21 1.14 -4.37
C SER A 16 -23.94 1.96 -4.13
N GLY A 17 -23.55 2.83 -5.07
CA GLY A 17 -22.38 3.69 -4.92
C GLY A 17 -21.04 2.95 -4.91
N ILE A 18 -21.01 1.70 -5.39
CA ILE A 18 -19.80 0.87 -5.40
C ILE A 18 -18.90 1.29 -6.56
N ALA A 19 -17.62 1.54 -6.28
CA ALA A 19 -16.65 1.98 -7.27
C ALA A 19 -16.16 0.85 -8.19
N GLU A 20 -16.12 -0.39 -7.69
CA GLU A 20 -15.65 -1.56 -8.45
C GLU A 20 -16.49 -2.81 -8.12
N LEU A 21 -16.99 -3.48 -9.16
CA LEU A 21 -17.66 -4.78 -9.06
C LEU A 21 -17.04 -5.75 -10.07
N GLU A 22 -16.50 -6.86 -9.57
CA GLU A 22 -15.98 -7.98 -10.37
C GLU A 22 -16.94 -9.17 -10.24
N ILE A 23 -17.46 -9.65 -11.38
CA ILE A 23 -18.32 -10.84 -11.43
C ILE A 23 -17.65 -11.87 -12.35
N THR A 24 -17.53 -13.08 -11.83
CA THR A 24 -17.00 -14.26 -12.54
C THR A 24 -18.11 -15.31 -12.60
N GLU A 25 -18.64 -15.58 -13.79
CA GLU A 25 -19.64 -16.62 -14.01
C GLU A 25 -19.08 -17.64 -15.00
N GLY A 26 -18.45 -18.71 -14.49
CA GLY A 26 -17.81 -19.74 -15.30
C GLY A 26 -16.55 -19.24 -16.01
N GLU A 27 -16.58 -19.19 -17.35
CA GLU A 27 -15.47 -18.70 -18.20
C GLU A 27 -15.56 -17.20 -18.50
N GLU A 28 -16.68 -16.53 -18.15
CA GLU A 28 -16.89 -15.11 -18.45
C GLU A 28 -16.53 -14.23 -17.24
N LYS A 29 -15.55 -13.33 -17.42
CA LYS A 29 -15.14 -12.32 -16.44
C LYS A 29 -15.63 -10.94 -16.86
N VAL A 30 -16.43 -10.28 -16.03
CA VAL A 30 -16.92 -8.91 -16.28
C VAL A 30 -16.49 -8.00 -15.12
N ARG A 31 -15.72 -6.96 -15.45
CA ARG A 31 -15.29 -5.92 -14.50
C ARG A 31 -16.06 -4.64 -14.80
N ILE A 32 -16.85 -4.17 -13.82
CA ILE A 32 -17.58 -2.90 -13.89
C ILE A 32 -16.89 -1.93 -12.93
N ALA A 33 -16.22 -0.92 -13.47
CA ALA A 33 -15.58 0.13 -12.70
C ALA A 33 -16.32 1.46 -12.97
N LYS A 34 -16.82 2.09 -11.90
CA LYS A 34 -17.35 3.44 -11.97
C LYS A 34 -16.16 4.39 -11.95
N SER A 35 -15.79 4.94 -13.10
CA SER A 35 -14.75 5.96 -13.19
C SER A 35 -15.22 7.21 -12.45
N ILE A 36 -14.87 7.33 -11.18
CA ILE A 36 -14.97 8.59 -10.45
C ILE A 36 -13.91 9.48 -11.09
N ALA A 37 -14.34 10.53 -11.78
CA ALA A 37 -13.46 11.56 -12.31
C ALA A 37 -12.65 12.15 -11.15
N GLY A 38 -11.43 11.65 -10.99
CA GLY A 38 -10.64 11.88 -9.78
C GLY A 38 -9.66 10.78 -9.43
N ALA A 39 -9.31 9.87 -10.36
CA ALA A 39 -8.06 9.14 -10.20
C ALA A 39 -6.94 10.19 -10.12
N PRO A 40 -6.18 10.27 -9.01
CA PRO A 40 -5.03 11.16 -8.98
C PRO A 40 -4.11 10.67 -10.10
N MET A 41 -3.97 11.47 -11.14
CA MET A 41 -2.84 11.32 -12.04
C MET A 41 -1.62 11.37 -11.15
N MET A 42 -0.94 10.23 -11.00
CA MET A 42 0.37 10.19 -10.37
C MET A 42 1.27 11.09 -11.22
N MET A 43 1.38 12.35 -10.80
CA MET A 43 2.38 13.28 -11.26
C MET A 43 3.72 12.60 -11.02
N HIS A 44 4.38 12.17 -12.10
CA HIS A 44 5.75 11.70 -12.02
C HIS A 44 6.58 12.85 -11.44
N ALA A 45 7.10 12.63 -10.23
CA ALA A 45 8.04 13.55 -9.61
C ALA A 45 9.30 13.64 -10.50
N PRO A 46 9.90 14.84 -10.67
CA PRO A 46 11.12 14.97 -11.44
C PRO A 46 12.21 14.10 -10.80
N GLN A 47 12.80 13.23 -11.62
CA GLN A 47 13.90 12.39 -11.20
C GLN A 47 15.10 13.29 -10.92
N MET A 48 15.45 13.45 -9.65
CA MET A 48 16.66 14.17 -9.26
C MET A 48 17.87 13.33 -9.64
N MET A 49 18.65 13.83 -10.60
CA MET A 49 19.95 13.28 -10.95
C MET A 49 20.91 13.55 -9.80
N HIS A 50 21.27 12.51 -9.05
CA HIS A 50 22.25 12.61 -7.96
C HIS A 50 23.67 12.65 -8.54
N ALA A 51 24.45 13.66 -8.13
CA ALA A 51 25.88 13.75 -8.41
C ALA A 51 26.65 12.62 -7.68
N PRO A 52 27.79 12.14 -8.21
CA PRO A 52 28.58 11.11 -7.55
C PRO A 52 29.15 11.65 -6.23
N ALA A 53 28.87 10.93 -5.15
CA ALA A 53 29.31 11.22 -3.79
C ALA A 53 30.78 10.78 -3.57
N PRO A 54 31.52 11.44 -2.66
CA PRO A 54 32.92 11.13 -2.36
C PRO A 54 33.11 9.75 -1.72
N ALA A 55 34.32 9.19 -1.91
CA ALA A 55 34.74 7.86 -1.47
C ALA A 55 34.59 7.63 0.05
N ALA A 56 34.23 6.39 0.42
CA ALA A 56 33.84 5.99 1.77
C ALA A 56 35.00 5.96 2.79
N ALA A 57 34.71 6.48 3.98
CA ALA A 57 35.46 6.26 5.22
C ALA A 57 35.22 4.83 5.77
N PRO A 58 36.11 4.28 6.63
CA PRO A 58 36.03 2.90 7.09
C PRO A 58 34.73 2.62 7.87
N ILE A 59 34.19 1.43 7.62
CA ILE A 59 32.89 0.98 8.12
C ILE A 59 33.07 0.58 9.60
N VAL A 60 32.42 1.32 10.51
CA VAL A 60 32.16 0.83 11.86
C VAL A 60 31.09 -0.24 11.77
N ALA A 61 31.37 -1.44 12.26
CA ALA A 61 30.42 -2.54 12.26
C ALA A 61 29.13 -2.12 12.97
N ALA A 62 27.99 -2.28 12.28
CA ALA A 62 26.68 -2.05 12.86
C ALA A 62 26.46 -3.02 14.03
N PRO A 63 25.76 -2.59 15.11
CA PRO A 63 25.33 -3.52 16.13
C PRO A 63 24.44 -4.57 15.45
N VAL A 64 24.77 -5.84 15.69
CA VAL A 64 23.97 -6.97 15.23
C VAL A 64 22.61 -6.83 15.90
N GLU A 65 21.55 -6.64 15.12
CA GLU A 65 20.20 -6.70 15.66
C GLU A 65 19.94 -8.14 16.13
N ASP A 66 19.73 -8.31 17.44
CA ASP A 66 19.24 -9.56 17.98
C ASP A 66 17.91 -9.90 17.31
N ALA A 67 17.81 -11.14 16.82
CA ALA A 67 16.61 -11.63 16.15
C ALA A 67 15.39 -11.46 17.08
N VAL A 68 14.45 -10.61 16.65
CA VAL A 68 13.22 -10.36 17.40
C VAL A 68 12.39 -11.66 17.35
N PRO A 69 11.86 -12.16 18.48
CA PRO A 69 11.08 -13.39 18.49
C PRO A 69 9.81 -13.25 17.62
N GLU A 70 9.52 -14.27 16.82
CA GLU A 70 8.30 -14.32 16.01
C GLU A 70 7.05 -14.40 16.91
N GLY A 71 6.03 -13.59 16.59
CA GLY A 71 4.74 -13.60 17.29
C GLY A 71 4.25 -12.22 17.74
N HIS A 72 3.19 -12.20 18.55
CA HIS A 72 2.61 -10.97 19.09
C HIS A 72 3.45 -10.43 20.25
N ILE A 73 4.17 -9.34 20.01
CA ILE A 73 4.99 -8.68 21.02
C ILE A 73 4.14 -7.69 21.80
N VAL A 74 3.85 -8.02 23.06
CA VAL A 74 3.22 -7.08 24.01
C VAL A 74 4.33 -6.39 24.79
N ARG A 75 4.65 -5.15 24.42
CA ARG A 75 5.63 -4.33 25.15
C ARG A 75 4.98 -3.75 26.40
N SER A 76 5.47 -4.13 27.58
CA SER A 76 5.12 -3.41 28.81
C SER A 76 5.66 -1.98 28.74
N PRO A 77 4.88 -0.95 29.13
CA PRO A 77 5.39 0.40 29.23
C PRO A 77 6.41 0.44 30.37
N MET A 78 7.70 0.37 30.03
CA MET A 78 8.75 0.73 30.98
C MET A 78 8.76 2.25 31.11
N VAL A 79 8.12 2.76 32.16
CA VAL A 79 8.23 4.17 32.54
C VAL A 79 9.38 4.28 33.52
N GLY A 80 10.47 4.91 33.11
CA GLY A 80 11.64 5.13 33.96
C GLY A 80 12.66 6.04 33.29
N THR A 81 13.36 6.85 34.09
CA THR A 81 14.40 7.76 33.62
C THR A 81 15.72 7.01 33.48
N PHE A 82 16.26 6.97 32.26
CA PHE A 82 17.60 6.42 32.00
C PHE A 82 18.65 7.53 32.13
N TYR A 83 19.58 7.36 33.07
CA TYR A 83 20.75 8.22 33.19
C TYR A 83 21.96 7.49 32.60
N ARG A 84 22.55 8.08 31.56
CA ARG A 84 23.90 7.73 31.09
C ARG A 84 24.85 8.83 31.55
N ALA A 85 25.87 8.45 32.32
CA ALA A 85 26.96 9.35 32.70
C ALA A 85 27.84 9.68 31.46
N PRO A 86 28.46 10.88 31.42
CA PRO A 86 29.34 11.29 30.33
C PRO A 86 30.60 10.42 30.20
#